data_AF-A0A973ATN4-F1
#
_entry.id   AF-A0A973ATN4-F1
#
_cell.length_a   1.000
_cell.length_b   1.000
_cell.length_c   1.000
_cell.angle_alpha   90.00
_cell.angle_beta   90.00
_cell.angle_gamma   90.00
#
_symmetry.space_group_name_H-M   'P 1'
#
loop_
_entity.id
_entity.type
_entity.pdbx_description
1 polymer ?
#
loop_
_entity_poly.entity_id
_entity_poly.type
_entity_poly.pdbx_seq_one_letter_code
_entity_poly.pdbx_strand_id
1 'polypeptide(L)'
;MTTIKQLGFAIMSVLFLVSTASQGVIDPLGQAANYKIDKDAKRTSSMLKSGTIKLSVPKEGQDLSKGPAYEVHIDYKFDIALMGPYQGNKITQIEKEYFTEEFLVTLREKGHYEGQYFKANHLGYADAKNLDGKFYAHCDKILLYDIKEPANLSMFSEFLATVLAEQGAEREDIQDLKVLAHISIGVPVLGAVKVDVSGVYNGMDVKAGGDYIAR
;
A
#
# COMPACT_ATOMS: atom_id res chain seq x y z
N MET A 1 68.20 -31.02 16.17
CA MET A 1 67.39 -32.00 15.42
C MET A 1 66.25 -32.42 16.33
N THR A 2 64.96 -32.27 16.05
CA THR A 2 64.20 -31.60 15.00
C THR A 2 62.82 -31.40 15.61
N THR A 3 62.36 -30.16 15.68
CA THR A 3 61.00 -29.76 16.06
C THR A 3 59.98 -30.28 15.05
N ILE A 4 58.91 -30.93 15.50
CA ILE A 4 57.69 -31.10 14.72
C ILE A 4 56.53 -30.50 15.53
N LYS A 5 56.07 -29.34 15.07
CA LYS A 5 54.78 -28.75 15.40
C LYS A 5 53.70 -29.57 14.72
N GLN A 6 52.72 -30.07 15.47
CA GLN A 6 51.45 -30.52 14.87
C GLN A 6 50.32 -29.56 15.25
N LEU A 7 49.76 -29.05 14.16
CA LEU A 7 48.67 -28.11 14.01
C LEU A 7 47.36 -28.81 14.43
N GLY A 8 46.71 -28.33 15.49
CA GLY A 8 45.38 -28.79 15.92
C GLY A 8 44.32 -27.74 15.65
N PHE A 9 44.04 -27.45 14.38
CA PHE A 9 42.90 -26.66 13.94
C PHE A 9 41.65 -27.56 14.02
N ALA A 10 40.87 -27.46 15.10
CA ALA A 10 39.56 -28.12 15.20
C ALA A 10 38.45 -27.08 15.06
N ILE A 11 38.16 -26.82 13.79
CA ILE A 11 36.85 -26.55 13.17
C ILE A 11 35.74 -26.10 14.13
N MET A 12 35.51 -24.79 14.04
CA MET A 12 34.33 -24.04 14.41
C MET A 12 33.09 -24.62 13.69
N SER A 13 32.43 -25.62 14.27
CA SER A 13 31.13 -26.10 13.79
C SER A 13 30.03 -25.15 14.28
N VAL A 14 29.88 -24.07 13.52
CA VAL A 14 28.70 -23.21 13.48
C VAL A 14 27.51 -24.08 13.09
N LEU A 15 26.75 -24.52 14.09
CA LEU A 15 25.43 -25.12 13.94
C LEU A 15 24.42 -24.19 14.63
N PHE A 16 24.41 -22.92 14.20
CA PHE A 16 23.18 -22.14 14.28
C PHE A 16 22.27 -22.68 13.18
N LEU A 17 21.43 -23.63 13.56
CA LEU A 17 20.16 -23.89 12.88
C LEU A 17 19.39 -22.56 12.88
N VAL A 18 19.61 -21.76 11.84
CA VAL A 18 18.71 -20.69 11.47
C VAL A 18 17.44 -21.40 11.03
N SER A 19 16.53 -21.60 11.97
CA SER A 19 15.13 -21.80 11.67
C SER A 19 14.64 -20.55 10.97
N THR A 20 14.81 -20.49 9.65
CA THR A 20 14.02 -19.62 8.80
C THR A 20 12.59 -20.15 8.93
N ALA A 21 11.86 -19.60 9.89
CA ALA A 21 10.42 -19.69 9.87
C ALA A 21 9.98 -19.16 8.51
N SER A 22 9.52 -20.06 7.62
CA SER A 22 8.78 -19.65 6.44
C SER A 22 7.56 -18.92 6.98
N GLN A 23 7.62 -17.59 7.06
CA GLN A 23 6.45 -16.77 7.27
C GLN A 23 5.62 -16.96 6.00
N GLY A 24 4.75 -17.96 6.03
CA GLY A 24 3.92 -18.34 4.89
C GLY A 24 3.14 -17.14 4.39
N VAL A 25 2.83 -17.16 3.09
CA VAL A 25 1.96 -16.19 2.42
C VAL A 25 0.75 -15.90 3.32
N ILE A 26 0.71 -14.72 3.92
CA ILE A 26 -0.41 -14.32 4.77
C ILE A 26 -1.53 -13.95 3.81
N ASP A 27 -2.54 -14.81 3.68
CA ASP A 27 -3.73 -14.51 2.88
C ASP A 27 -4.29 -13.14 3.33
N PRO A 28 -4.33 -12.13 2.44
CA PRO A 28 -4.82 -10.81 2.78
C PRO A 28 -6.34 -10.79 3.02
N LEU A 29 -7.05 -11.85 2.64
CA LEU A 29 -8.50 -11.93 2.75
C LEU A 29 -8.99 -11.70 4.20
N GLY A 30 -9.94 -10.78 4.36
CA GLY A 30 -10.50 -10.37 5.64
C GLY A 30 -9.65 -9.35 6.41
N GLN A 31 -8.45 -9.00 5.94
CA GLN A 31 -7.60 -8.02 6.62
C GLN A 31 -8.13 -6.59 6.45
N ALA A 32 -7.83 -5.75 7.46
CA ALA A 32 -8.10 -4.33 7.42
C ALA A 32 -6.99 -3.53 8.13
N ALA A 33 -6.69 -2.34 7.61
CA ALA A 33 -5.70 -1.42 8.15
C ALA A 33 -6.30 -0.01 8.21
N ASN A 34 -6.07 0.70 9.31
CA ASN A 34 -6.53 2.07 9.49
C ASN A 34 -5.32 3.01 9.48
N TYR A 35 -5.51 4.16 8.83
CA TYR A 35 -4.50 5.19 8.68
C TYR A 35 -5.09 6.52 9.11
N LYS A 36 -4.30 7.31 9.81
CA LYS A 36 -4.63 8.70 10.13
C LYS A 36 -3.83 9.62 9.23
N ILE A 37 -4.48 10.66 8.70
CA ILE A 37 -3.81 11.66 7.89
C ILE A 37 -2.81 12.45 8.75
N ASP A 38 -1.55 12.43 8.32
CA ASP A 38 -0.44 13.22 8.81
C ASP A 38 -0.61 14.69 8.40
N LYS A 39 -0.17 15.61 9.26
CA LYS A 39 -0.20 17.05 9.00
C LYS A 39 1.13 17.58 8.45
N ASP A 40 2.12 16.71 8.22
CA ASP A 40 3.36 17.11 7.55
C ASP A 40 3.07 17.64 6.14
N ALA A 41 3.41 18.91 5.91
CA ALA A 41 3.23 19.60 4.64
C ALA A 41 4.01 18.96 3.47
N LYS A 42 5.01 18.11 3.77
CA LYS A 42 5.70 17.33 2.72
C LYS A 42 4.84 16.22 2.14
N ARG A 43 3.87 15.71 2.90
CA ARG A 43 3.07 14.52 2.58
C ARG A 43 1.59 14.83 2.37
N THR A 44 1.10 15.89 3.00
CA THR A 44 -0.31 16.26 2.99
C THR A 44 -0.49 17.71 2.54
N SER A 45 -1.38 17.93 1.56
CA SER A 45 -1.74 19.27 1.08
C SER A 45 -2.35 20.10 2.21
N SER A 46 -2.05 21.40 2.26
CA SER A 46 -2.55 22.32 3.29
C SER A 46 -4.08 22.43 3.36
N MET A 47 -4.77 22.04 2.29
CA MET A 47 -6.23 21.98 2.23
C MET A 47 -6.81 20.83 3.08
N LEU A 48 -6.04 19.77 3.36
CA LEU A 48 -6.50 18.66 4.20
C LEU A 48 -6.17 18.95 5.66
N LYS A 49 -7.18 19.32 6.45
CA LYS A 49 -7.02 19.63 7.88
C LYS A 49 -6.85 18.38 8.73
N SER A 50 -7.57 17.31 8.39
CA SER A 50 -7.51 16.02 9.05
C SER A 50 -8.19 14.93 8.21
N GLY A 51 -8.04 13.68 8.62
CA GLY A 51 -8.81 12.59 8.05
C GLY A 51 -8.30 11.21 8.42
N THR A 52 -8.97 10.22 7.86
CA THR A 52 -8.66 8.80 8.03
C THR A 52 -8.85 8.07 6.71
N ILE A 53 -8.01 7.06 6.48
CA ILE A 53 -8.17 6.09 5.40
C ILE A 53 -8.28 4.72 6.05
N LYS A 54 -9.20 3.89 5.61
CA LYS A 54 -9.30 2.48 5.97
C LYS A 54 -9.17 1.66 4.71
N LEU A 55 -8.19 0.77 4.71
CA LEU A 55 -8.00 -0.22 3.67
C LEU A 55 -8.54 -1.55 4.15
N SER A 56 -9.19 -2.32 3.28
CA SER A 56 -9.59 -3.69 3.59
C SER A 56 -9.64 -4.58 2.36
N VAL A 57 -9.53 -5.89 2.58
CA VAL A 57 -9.59 -6.90 1.52
C VAL A 57 -10.74 -7.86 1.80
N PRO A 58 -12.00 -7.49 1.47
CA PRO A 58 -13.16 -8.26 1.91
C PRO A 58 -13.37 -9.57 1.14
N LYS A 59 -12.93 -9.65 -0.12
CA LYS A 59 -13.18 -10.80 -1.00
C LYS A 59 -12.14 -10.88 -2.13
N GLU A 60 -12.11 -12.02 -2.80
CA GLU A 60 -11.39 -12.18 -4.07
C GLU A 60 -12.07 -11.38 -5.18
N GLY A 61 -11.27 -10.94 -6.16
CA GLY A 61 -11.74 -10.24 -7.35
C GLY A 61 -12.63 -11.12 -8.23
N GLN A 62 -13.66 -10.52 -8.83
CA GLN A 62 -14.66 -11.26 -9.61
C GLN A 62 -14.26 -11.48 -11.08
N ASP A 63 -13.27 -10.74 -11.58
CA ASP A 63 -12.86 -10.79 -13.00
C ASP A 63 -11.72 -11.79 -13.21
N LEU A 64 -12.05 -13.09 -13.25
CA LEU A 64 -11.07 -14.17 -13.46
C LEU A 64 -10.41 -14.13 -14.84
N SER A 65 -10.96 -13.37 -15.80
CA SER A 65 -10.37 -13.23 -17.15
C SER A 65 -9.03 -12.49 -17.12
N LYS A 66 -8.77 -11.77 -16.03
CA LYS A 66 -7.59 -10.94 -15.76
C LYS A 66 -6.63 -11.58 -14.76
N GLY A 67 -6.83 -12.88 -14.48
CA GLY A 67 -6.05 -13.60 -13.49
C GLY A 67 -6.54 -13.40 -12.04
N PRO A 68 -5.92 -14.10 -11.09
CA PRO A 68 -6.33 -14.05 -9.70
C PRO A 68 -5.98 -12.69 -9.07
N ALA A 69 -6.98 -12.00 -8.53
CA ALA A 69 -6.83 -10.75 -7.83
C ALA A 69 -7.64 -10.73 -6.52
N TYR A 70 -7.34 -9.77 -5.65
CA TYR A 70 -8.14 -9.40 -4.50
C TYR A 70 -8.85 -8.07 -4.74
N GLU A 71 -10.07 -7.94 -4.23
CA GLU A 71 -10.77 -6.67 -4.20
C GLU A 71 -10.31 -5.89 -2.97
N VAL A 72 -9.76 -4.69 -3.17
CA VAL A 72 -9.29 -3.81 -2.10
C VAL A 72 -10.21 -2.62 -2.00
N HIS A 73 -10.80 -2.45 -0.81
CA HIS A 73 -11.67 -1.33 -0.47
C HIS A 73 -10.86 -0.24 0.23
N ILE A 74 -11.05 0.99 -0.23
CA ILE A 74 -10.42 2.19 0.29
C ILE A 74 -11.54 3.11 0.77
N ASP A 75 -11.86 3.04 2.05
CA ASP A 75 -12.81 3.96 2.68
C ASP A 75 -12.04 5.18 3.19
N TYR A 76 -12.51 6.40 2.89
CA TYR A 76 -11.84 7.62 3.33
C TYR A 76 -12.81 8.63 3.92
N LYS A 77 -12.31 9.41 4.88
CA LYS A 77 -12.98 10.54 5.50
C LYS A 77 -11.99 11.66 5.70
N PHE A 78 -12.24 12.82 5.10
CA PHE A 78 -11.36 13.98 5.14
C PHE A 78 -12.11 15.20 5.63
N ASP A 79 -11.42 16.11 6.32
CA ASP A 79 -11.88 17.46 6.60
C ASP A 79 -11.09 18.43 5.72
N ILE A 80 -11.76 19.00 4.73
CA ILE A 80 -11.16 19.84 3.70
C ILE A 80 -11.42 21.32 4.07
N ALA A 81 -10.36 22.14 4.03
CA ALA A 81 -10.48 23.57 4.23
C ALA A 81 -11.49 24.17 3.23
N LEU A 82 -12.38 25.04 3.73
CA LEU A 82 -13.44 25.71 2.96
C LEU A 82 -14.56 24.81 2.44
N MET A 83 -14.37 23.49 2.33
CA MET A 83 -15.39 22.53 1.84
C MET A 83 -16.02 21.68 2.96
N GLY A 84 -15.37 21.57 4.12
CA GLY A 84 -15.87 20.81 5.27
C GLY A 84 -15.64 19.29 5.17
N PRO A 85 -16.44 18.47 5.86
CA PRO A 85 -16.25 17.02 5.90
C PRO A 85 -16.64 16.38 4.57
N TYR A 86 -15.74 15.53 4.06
CA TYR A 86 -15.90 14.75 2.85
C TYR A 86 -15.64 13.27 3.14
N GLN A 87 -16.43 12.38 2.57
CA GLN A 87 -16.24 10.94 2.73
C GLN A 87 -16.61 10.19 1.45
N GLY A 88 -15.97 9.05 1.25
CA GLY A 88 -16.27 8.18 0.12
C GLY A 88 -15.61 6.83 0.25
N ASN A 89 -15.85 5.98 -0.74
CA ASN A 89 -15.21 4.69 -0.89
C ASN A 89 -14.68 4.52 -2.31
N LYS A 90 -13.60 3.78 -2.46
CA LYS A 90 -13.06 3.36 -3.76
C LYS A 90 -12.76 1.88 -3.70
N ILE A 91 -13.08 1.18 -4.79
CA ILE A 91 -12.81 -0.24 -4.94
C ILE A 91 -11.79 -0.39 -6.05
N THR A 92 -10.70 -1.11 -5.77
CA THR A 92 -9.67 -1.45 -6.74
C THR A 92 -9.38 -2.94 -6.71
N GLN A 93 -8.64 -3.44 -7.70
CA GLN A 93 -8.19 -4.82 -7.75
C GLN A 93 -6.66 -4.83 -7.68
N ILE A 94 -6.12 -5.77 -6.90
CA ILE A 94 -4.68 -5.99 -6.76
C ILE A 94 -4.42 -7.48 -7.02
N GLU A 95 -3.50 -7.79 -7.93
CA GLU A 95 -3.09 -9.16 -8.25
C GLU A 95 -2.70 -9.92 -6.98
N LYS A 96 -3.09 -11.22 -6.87
CA LYS A 96 -2.73 -12.02 -5.68
C LYS A 96 -1.22 -12.10 -5.48
N GLU A 97 -0.45 -12.06 -6.57
CA GLU A 97 1.02 -12.05 -6.57
C GLU A 97 1.59 -10.91 -5.72
N TYR A 98 0.95 -9.73 -5.69
CA TYR A 98 1.41 -8.59 -4.88
C TYR A 98 1.61 -8.94 -3.39
N PHE A 99 0.81 -9.87 -2.86
CA PHE A 99 0.80 -10.24 -1.45
C PHE A 99 1.80 -11.37 -1.12
N THR A 100 2.62 -11.80 -2.08
CA THR A 100 3.62 -12.84 -1.85
C THR A 100 5.02 -12.27 -1.62
N GLU A 101 5.89 -13.06 -0.99
CA GLU A 101 7.28 -12.65 -0.75
C GLU A 101 8.04 -12.53 -2.07
N GLU A 102 7.76 -13.42 -3.03
CA GLU A 102 8.39 -13.47 -4.34
C GLU A 102 8.16 -12.20 -5.14
N PHE A 103 6.99 -11.55 -5.00
CA PHE A 103 6.74 -10.26 -5.62
C PHE A 103 7.71 -9.19 -5.11
N LEU A 104 7.88 -9.07 -3.79
CA LEU A 104 8.80 -8.09 -3.22
C LEU A 104 10.25 -8.37 -3.60
N VAL A 105 10.67 -9.64 -3.58
CA VAL A 105 12.00 -10.06 -4.05
C VAL A 105 12.21 -9.65 -5.51
N THR A 106 11.27 -10.00 -6.38
CA THR A 106 11.33 -9.68 -7.81
C THR A 106 11.33 -8.17 -8.05
N LEU A 107 10.50 -7.42 -7.32
CA LEU A 107 10.40 -5.97 -7.44
C LEU A 107 11.69 -5.27 -6.97
N ARG A 108 12.35 -5.77 -5.92
CA ARG A 108 13.66 -5.27 -5.46
C ARG A 108 14.76 -5.52 -6.50
N GLU A 109 14.77 -6.70 -7.12
CA GLU A 109 15.78 -7.07 -8.12
C GLU A 109 15.61 -6.30 -9.43
N LYS A 110 14.37 -6.19 -9.92
CA LYS A 110 14.06 -5.55 -11.21
C LYS A 110 13.85 -4.04 -11.11
N GLY A 111 13.52 -3.53 -9.92
CA GLY A 111 13.20 -2.13 -9.65
C GLY A 111 11.82 -1.69 -10.17
N HIS A 112 11.18 -2.45 -11.05
CA HIS A 112 9.92 -2.12 -11.70
C HIS A 112 9.04 -3.36 -11.88
N TYR A 113 7.72 -3.15 -11.83
CA TYR A 113 6.69 -4.13 -12.11
C TYR A 113 5.58 -3.48 -12.96
N GLU A 114 5.14 -4.21 -13.99
CA GLU A 114 4.01 -3.83 -14.82
C GLU A 114 2.96 -4.94 -14.74
N GLY A 115 1.90 -4.66 -13.99
CA GLY A 115 0.76 -5.54 -13.81
C GLY A 115 -0.41 -5.18 -14.70
N GLN A 116 -1.47 -5.95 -14.54
CA GLN A 116 -2.73 -5.69 -15.19
C GLN A 116 -3.45 -4.50 -14.55
N TYR A 117 -3.45 -4.40 -13.22
CA TYR A 117 -4.21 -3.38 -12.48
C TYR A 117 -3.39 -2.19 -12.06
N PHE A 118 -2.07 -2.32 -11.94
CA PHE A 118 -1.19 -1.22 -11.57
C PHE A 118 0.24 -1.43 -12.09
N LYS A 119 1.03 -0.37 -12.05
CA LYS A 119 2.48 -0.41 -12.17
C LYS A 119 3.11 -0.08 -10.83
N ALA A 120 4.26 -0.66 -10.54
CA ALA A 120 5.00 -0.41 -9.31
C ALA A 120 6.48 -0.15 -9.57
N ASN A 121 7.07 0.76 -8.79
CA ASN A 121 8.51 0.98 -8.74
C ASN A 121 9.02 0.79 -7.31
N HIS A 122 10.15 0.09 -7.17
CA HIS A 122 10.93 0.08 -5.94
C HIS A 122 11.80 1.33 -5.88
N LEU A 123 11.64 2.13 -4.84
CA LEU A 123 12.35 3.39 -4.63
C LEU A 123 13.43 3.27 -3.55
N GLY A 124 13.89 2.05 -3.28
CA GLY A 124 14.83 1.74 -2.22
C GLY A 124 14.18 1.51 -0.87
N TYR A 125 14.96 1.73 0.19
CA TYR A 125 14.54 1.48 1.57
C TYR A 125 14.44 2.79 2.36
N ALA A 126 13.53 2.84 3.33
CA ALA A 126 13.55 3.85 4.37
C ALA A 126 12.98 3.31 5.68
N ASP A 127 13.45 3.87 6.77
CA ASP A 127 12.84 3.62 8.07
C ASP A 127 11.53 4.39 8.19
N ALA A 128 10.52 3.76 8.80
CA ALA A 128 9.23 4.37 9.04
C ALA A 128 8.85 4.27 10.52
N LYS A 129 8.09 5.26 10.99
CA LYS A 129 7.37 5.19 12.27
C LYS A 129 5.90 5.26 11.98
N ASN A 130 5.12 4.44 12.66
CA ASN A 130 3.66 4.56 12.64
C ASN A 130 3.20 5.70 13.55
N LEU A 131 1.89 5.94 13.62
CA LEU A 131 1.33 7.02 14.43
C LEU A 131 1.62 6.85 15.94
N ASP A 132 1.72 5.60 16.41
CA ASP A 132 1.99 5.25 17.81
C ASP A 132 3.48 5.35 18.17
N GLY A 133 4.34 5.73 17.21
CA GLY A 133 5.78 5.85 17.39
C GLY A 133 6.55 4.52 17.28
N LYS A 134 5.87 3.40 16.97
CA LYS A 134 6.52 2.12 16.68
C LYS A 134 7.39 2.27 15.44
N PHE A 135 8.65 1.87 15.58
CA PHE A 135 9.66 1.96 14.54
C PHE A 135 9.71 0.70 13.70
N TYR A 136 9.83 0.88 12.39
CA TYR A 136 9.96 -0.16 11.39
C TYR A 136 11.21 0.17 10.58
N ALA A 137 12.25 -0.65 10.72
CA ALA A 137 13.51 -0.48 10.02
C ALA A 137 13.42 -1.02 8.59
N HIS A 138 14.14 -0.41 7.66
CA HIS A 138 14.34 -0.93 6.30
C HIS A 138 13.03 -1.27 5.56
N CYS A 139 11.99 -0.45 5.68
CA CYS A 139 10.78 -0.63 4.90
C CYS A 139 11.06 -0.45 3.40
N ASP A 140 10.43 -1.28 2.56
CA ASP A 140 10.44 -1.08 1.11
C ASP A 140 9.62 0.15 0.74
N LYS A 141 10.23 1.09 0.01
CA LYS A 141 9.51 2.23 -0.54
C LYS A 141 8.98 1.85 -1.90
N ILE A 142 7.68 1.70 -2.04
CA ILE A 142 7.06 1.27 -3.29
C ILE A 142 6.09 2.33 -3.78
N LEU A 143 6.29 2.78 -5.01
CA LEU A 143 5.36 3.68 -5.70
C LEU A 143 4.46 2.86 -6.61
N LEU A 144 3.16 2.81 -6.28
CA LEU A 144 2.11 2.31 -7.15
C LEU A 144 1.58 3.46 -8.01
N TYR A 145 1.41 3.24 -9.31
CA TYR A 145 0.92 4.22 -10.27
C TYR A 145 0.21 3.53 -11.43
N ASP A 146 -0.44 4.32 -12.30
CA ASP A 146 -1.25 3.80 -13.41
C ASP A 146 -2.28 2.76 -12.90
N ILE A 147 -2.92 3.09 -11.77
CA ILE A 147 -3.89 2.23 -11.09
C ILE A 147 -5.17 2.24 -11.91
N LYS A 148 -5.44 1.15 -12.61
CA LYS A 148 -6.59 1.01 -13.49
C LYS A 148 -7.84 0.76 -12.67
N GLU A 149 -8.89 1.50 -12.96
CA GLU A 149 -10.19 1.23 -12.39
C GLU A 149 -10.79 -0.05 -13.01
N PRO A 150 -11.40 -0.93 -12.21
CA PRO A 150 -12.05 -2.11 -12.78
C PRO A 150 -13.16 -1.66 -13.72
N ALA A 151 -13.01 -2.02 -15.00
CA ALA A 151 -13.88 -1.63 -16.12
C ALA A 151 -15.37 -2.03 -15.99
N ASN A 152 -15.78 -2.66 -14.89
CA ASN A 152 -17.10 -3.27 -14.72
C ASN A 152 -17.88 -2.82 -13.46
N LEU A 153 -17.51 -1.67 -12.87
CA LEU A 153 -18.30 -1.02 -11.80
C LEU A 153 -19.22 0.10 -12.33
N SER A 154 -19.72 -0.03 -13.57
CA SER A 154 -20.66 0.92 -14.17
C SER A 154 -22.00 1.00 -13.40
N MET A 155 -22.43 -0.07 -12.71
CA MET A 155 -23.72 -0.06 -11.99
C MET A 155 -23.75 0.82 -10.72
N PHE A 156 -22.62 1.03 -10.04
CA PHE A 156 -22.57 1.91 -8.86
C PHE A 156 -22.41 3.39 -9.28
N SER A 157 -21.80 3.63 -10.45
CA SER A 157 -21.70 4.94 -11.09
C SER A 157 -23.04 5.45 -11.67
N GLU A 158 -23.98 4.54 -11.96
CA GLU A 158 -25.36 4.86 -12.39
C GLU A 158 -26.28 5.22 -11.21
N PHE A 159 -26.11 4.56 -10.05
CA PHE A 159 -26.92 4.87 -8.86
C PHE A 159 -26.57 6.24 -8.26
N LEU A 160 -25.29 6.62 -8.22
CA LEU A 160 -24.86 7.96 -7.79
C LEU A 160 -25.18 9.05 -8.83
N ALA A 161 -25.25 8.71 -10.12
CA ALA A 161 -25.75 9.61 -11.17
C ALA A 161 -27.24 9.97 -11.00
N THR A 162 -28.02 9.13 -10.30
CA THR A 162 -29.46 9.36 -10.10
C THR A 162 -29.75 10.26 -8.90
N VAL A 163 -28.85 10.32 -7.90
CA VAL A 163 -29.03 11.13 -6.67
C VAL A 163 -28.42 12.53 -6.80
N LEU A 164 -27.43 12.72 -7.67
CA LEU A 164 -26.71 13.99 -7.85
C LEU A 164 -27.17 14.82 -9.07
N ALA A 165 -28.19 14.36 -9.79
CA ALA A 165 -28.77 15.05 -10.94
C ALA A 165 -29.47 16.39 -10.63
N GLU A 166 -29.61 16.79 -9.36
CA GLU A 166 -30.17 18.11 -8.99
C GLU A 166 -29.13 19.24 -8.85
N GLN A 167 -27.82 18.93 -8.85
CA GLN A 167 -26.78 19.98 -8.74
C GLN A 167 -25.57 19.69 -9.63
N GLY A 168 -25.77 19.54 -10.95
CA GLY A 168 -24.85 19.95 -12.02
C GLY A 168 -23.32 19.73 -11.91
N ALA A 169 -22.84 18.89 -11.00
CA ALA A 169 -21.43 18.66 -10.78
C ALA A 169 -21.03 17.46 -11.64
N GLU A 170 -20.34 17.75 -12.75
CA GLU A 170 -19.62 16.72 -13.48
C GLU A 170 -18.70 15.95 -12.52
N ARG A 171 -18.62 14.64 -12.77
CA ARG A 171 -17.73 13.69 -12.10
C ARG A 171 -16.30 14.20 -12.18
N GLU A 172 -15.64 14.39 -11.04
CA GLU A 172 -14.21 14.64 -11.05
C GLU A 172 -13.49 13.61 -10.19
N ASP A 173 -13.13 12.52 -10.85
CA ASP A 173 -12.24 11.51 -10.32
C ASP A 173 -10.82 12.10 -10.17
N ILE A 174 -10.07 11.62 -9.17
CA ILE A 174 -8.65 11.98 -9.00
C ILE A 174 -7.85 11.40 -10.17
N GLN A 175 -7.35 12.27 -11.04
CA GLN A 175 -6.48 11.92 -12.16
C GLN A 175 -5.05 11.63 -11.68
N ASP A 176 -4.29 10.85 -12.46
CA ASP A 176 -2.89 10.50 -12.18
C ASP A 176 -2.63 9.98 -10.76
N LEU A 177 -3.54 9.16 -10.25
CA LEU A 177 -3.45 8.59 -8.91
C LEU A 177 -2.14 7.81 -8.72
N LYS A 178 -1.39 8.19 -7.70
CA LYS A 178 -0.14 7.57 -7.26
C LYS A 178 -0.21 7.29 -5.78
N VAL A 179 0.32 6.14 -5.37
CA VAL A 179 0.37 5.71 -3.97
C VAL A 179 1.79 5.34 -3.62
N LEU A 180 2.42 6.12 -2.75
CA LEU A 180 3.73 5.79 -2.18
C LEU A 180 3.53 5.08 -0.84
N ALA A 181 3.92 3.81 -0.78
CA ALA A 181 3.82 2.99 0.42
C ALA A 181 5.20 2.69 1.01
N HIS A 182 5.28 2.66 2.34
CA HIS A 182 6.43 2.12 3.08
C HIS A 182 6.04 0.76 3.63
N ILE A 183 6.43 -0.31 2.94
CA ILE A 183 6.00 -1.68 3.20
C ILE A 183 6.93 -2.36 4.20
N SER A 184 6.34 -3.02 5.20
CA SER A 184 7.04 -3.86 6.18
C SER A 184 6.25 -5.15 6.39
N ILE A 185 6.96 -6.28 6.46
CA ILE A 185 6.35 -7.59 6.68
C ILE A 185 5.64 -7.61 8.04
N GLY A 186 4.45 -8.22 8.08
CA GLY A 186 3.63 -8.33 9.29
C GLY A 186 2.72 -7.12 9.57
N VAL A 187 2.71 -6.10 8.69
CA VAL A 187 1.68 -5.05 8.71
C VAL A 187 0.48 -5.51 7.85
N PRO A 188 -0.78 -5.32 8.28
CA PRO A 188 -1.95 -5.81 7.54
C PRO A 188 -2.21 -5.13 6.18
N VAL A 189 -3.05 -5.78 5.36
CA VAL A 189 -3.55 -5.37 4.04
C VAL A 189 -2.42 -5.21 3.04
N LEU A 190 -1.82 -4.03 2.91
CA LEU A 190 -0.75 -3.75 1.94
C LEU A 190 0.65 -3.80 2.55
N GLY A 191 0.77 -4.26 3.81
CA GLY A 191 2.04 -4.17 4.53
C GLY A 191 2.49 -2.74 4.82
N ALA A 192 1.67 -1.72 4.55
CA ALA A 192 2.11 -0.33 4.55
C ALA A 192 2.07 0.29 5.95
N VAL A 193 3.22 0.70 6.46
CA VAL A 193 3.36 1.51 7.68
C VAL A 193 2.95 2.97 7.42
N LYS A 194 3.26 3.45 6.21
CA LYS A 194 2.93 4.77 5.71
C LYS A 194 2.40 4.66 4.29
N VAL A 195 1.38 5.45 3.98
CA VAL A 195 0.76 5.53 2.65
C VAL A 195 0.57 6.99 2.30
N ASP A 196 1.23 7.45 1.24
CA ASP A 196 1.03 8.80 0.70
C ASP A 196 0.30 8.68 -0.63
N VAL A 197 -0.94 9.16 -0.66
CA VAL A 197 -1.76 9.21 -1.87
C VAL A 197 -1.60 10.57 -2.51
N SER A 198 -1.35 10.61 -3.82
CA SER A 198 -1.28 11.85 -4.58
C SER A 198 -1.96 11.73 -5.93
N GLY A 199 -2.41 12.84 -6.49
CA GLY A 199 -3.02 12.91 -7.81
C GLY A 199 -3.45 14.34 -8.13
N VAL A 200 -4.27 14.48 -9.17
CA VAL A 200 -4.78 15.76 -9.63
C VAL A 200 -6.31 15.76 -9.50
N TYR A 201 -6.85 16.75 -8.80
CA TYR A 201 -8.29 16.97 -8.65
C TYR A 201 -8.60 18.39 -9.08
N ASN A 202 -9.52 18.60 -10.02
CA ASN A 202 -9.83 19.95 -10.52
C ASN A 202 -8.62 20.72 -11.08
N GLY A 203 -7.64 20.00 -11.67
CA GLY A 203 -6.38 20.61 -12.10
C GLY A 203 -5.44 21.03 -10.96
N MET A 204 -5.77 20.72 -9.70
CA MET A 204 -4.95 20.99 -8.52
C MET A 204 -4.27 19.70 -8.01
N ASP A 205 -2.98 19.80 -7.67
CA ASP A 205 -2.26 18.72 -7.03
C ASP A 205 -2.78 18.48 -5.60
N VAL A 206 -3.28 17.27 -5.37
CA VAL A 206 -3.72 16.81 -4.06
C VAL A 206 -2.78 15.75 -3.52
N LYS A 207 -2.44 15.85 -2.23
CA LYS A 207 -1.60 14.89 -1.51
C LYS A 207 -2.19 14.61 -0.14
N ALA A 208 -2.23 13.35 0.26
CA ALA A 208 -2.72 12.89 1.54
C ALA A 208 -1.78 11.82 2.09
N GLY A 209 -0.94 12.19 3.06
CA GLY A 209 -0.07 11.27 3.77
C GLY A 209 -0.80 10.63 4.95
N GLY A 210 -0.80 9.32 5.04
CA GLY A 210 -1.44 8.54 6.08
C GLY A 210 -0.43 7.67 6.82
N ASP A 211 -0.54 7.65 8.15
CA ASP A 211 0.27 6.79 9.01
C ASP A 211 -0.59 5.69 9.63
N TYR A 212 -0.08 4.46 9.60
CA TYR A 212 -0.76 3.29 10.13
C TYR A 212 -1.04 3.45 11.64
N ILE A 213 -2.22 2.97 12.06
CA ILE A 213 -2.64 2.90 13.46
C ILE A 213 -2.57 1.42 13.86
N ALA A 214 -1.61 1.05 14.70
CA ALA A 214 -1.54 -0.30 15.23
C ALA A 214 -2.67 -0.47 16.24
N ARG A 215 -3.47 -1.54 16.09
CA ARG A 215 -4.45 -1.94 17.10
C ARG A 215 -3.82 -2.90 18.09
#